data_AF-A0AAC8Q8Q7-F1
#
_entry.id   AF-A0AAC8Q8Q7-F1
#
_cell.length_a   1.000
_cell.length_b   1.000
_cell.length_c   1.000
_cell.angle_alpha   90.00
_cell.angle_beta   90.00
_cell.angle_gamma   90.00
#
_symmetry.space_group_name_H-M   'P 1'
#
loop_
_entity.id
_entity.type
_entity.pdbx_description
1 polymer ?
#
loop_
_entity_poly.entity_id
_entity_poly.type
_entity_poly.pdbx_seq_one_letter_code
_entity_poly.pdbx_strand_id
1 'polypeptide(L)'
;MVLVAQEIGRRMAENGAPVSPAPDVSHLSTAELVTALRALPYRQTAFLMTRLVQDRSTRESASFYGITPEAFCVHLLRAGLALTRAAAPPGREPENDVEEDVWARALAEALERETAAVPGALTETVALCRRLRALGREVAAALEAAEREQEESPKGKQEDWLRKLAVAALLVLTAFLYCNRTEEAPERRVQPRAMER
;
A
#
# COMPACT_ATOMS: atom_id res chain seq x y z
N MET A 1 63.35 8.92 18.42
CA MET A 1 62.62 8.73 17.14
C MET A 1 61.58 7.61 17.15
N VAL A 2 61.34 6.91 18.27
CA VAL A 2 60.32 5.82 18.32
C VAL A 2 58.96 6.29 18.84
N LEU A 3 58.90 7.42 19.59
CA LEU A 3 57.64 7.92 20.17
C LEU A 3 56.71 8.65 19.19
N VAL A 4 57.21 9.18 18.06
CA VAL A 4 56.38 9.97 17.13
C VAL A 4 55.60 9.06 16.16
N ALA A 5 56.12 7.87 15.86
CA ALA A 5 55.46 6.92 14.96
C ALA A 5 54.24 6.25 15.60
N GLN A 6 54.21 6.14 16.93
CA GLN A 6 53.10 5.49 17.65
C GLN A 6 51.88 6.41 17.82
N GLU A 7 52.10 7.74 17.81
CA GLU A 7 51.04 8.73 17.94
C GLU A 7 50.25 8.93 16.63
N ILE A 8 50.90 8.75 15.48
CA ILE A 8 50.25 8.87 14.15
C ILE A 8 49.39 7.64 13.85
N GLY A 9 49.81 6.45 14.27
CA GLY A 9 49.02 5.22 14.13
C GLY A 9 47.76 5.21 15.00
N ARG A 10 47.74 5.95 16.12
CA ARG A 10 46.60 6.03 17.04
C ARG A 10 45.49 6.95 16.52
N ARG A 11 45.82 8.03 15.79
CA ARG A 11 44.83 9.00 15.29
C ARG A 11 44.06 8.57 14.04
N MET A 12 44.48 7.52 13.33
CA MET A 12 43.72 6.99 12.19
C MET A 12 42.69 5.91 12.56
N ALA A 13 42.70 5.40 13.80
CA ALA A 13 41.75 4.40 14.27
C ALA A 13 40.43 4.99 14.82
N GLU A 14 40.34 6.32 14.98
CA GLU A 14 39.23 6.96 15.71
C GLU A 14 38.13 7.57 14.83
N ASN A 15 38.21 7.47 13.50
CA ASN A 15 37.19 8.01 12.58
C ASN A 15 36.29 6.97 11.90
N GLY A 16 36.34 5.71 12.33
CA GLY A 16 35.29 4.75 12.02
C GLY A 16 34.09 5.04 12.89
N ALA A 17 33.23 5.99 12.50
CA ALA A 17 31.89 6.08 13.06
C ALA A 17 31.29 4.66 13.07
N PRO A 18 30.64 4.21 14.16
CA PRO A 18 29.99 2.92 14.16
C PRO A 18 28.95 2.97 13.05
N VAL A 19 29.26 2.31 11.92
CA VAL A 19 28.26 1.97 10.92
C VAL A 19 27.29 1.10 11.70
N SER A 20 26.17 1.71 12.12
CA SER A 20 25.09 0.95 12.73
C SER A 20 24.84 -0.23 11.82
N PRO A 21 24.82 -1.47 12.35
CA PRO A 21 24.54 -2.63 11.53
C PRO A 21 23.28 -2.30 10.73
N ALA A 22 23.33 -2.55 9.42
CA ALA A 22 22.16 -2.37 8.57
C ALA A 22 20.97 -3.06 9.27
N PRO A 23 19.80 -2.41 9.35
CA PRO A 23 18.67 -2.97 10.06
C PRO A 23 18.39 -4.37 9.50
N ASP A 24 18.46 -5.38 10.36
CA ASP A 24 18.19 -6.76 9.95
C ASP A 24 16.70 -6.89 9.66
N VAL A 25 16.35 -6.83 8.38
CA VAL A 25 14.97 -6.87 7.89
C VAL A 25 14.27 -8.17 8.27
N SER A 26 15.02 -9.21 8.63
CA SER A 26 14.51 -10.49 9.10
C SER A 26 13.83 -10.39 10.47
N HIS A 27 14.15 -9.35 11.25
CA HIS A 27 13.65 -9.14 12.60
C HIS A 27 12.56 -8.06 12.72
N LEU A 28 12.11 -7.48 11.60
CA LEU A 28 11.04 -6.50 11.62
C LEU A 28 9.79 -7.04 12.32
N SER A 29 9.22 -6.20 13.18
CA SER A 29 7.99 -6.46 13.90
C SER A 29 6.77 -6.32 13.00
N THR A 30 5.64 -6.89 13.41
CA THR A 30 4.36 -6.77 12.71
C THR A 30 3.96 -5.30 12.49
N ALA A 31 4.21 -4.42 13.49
CA ALA A 31 3.87 -3.00 13.40
C ALA A 31 4.73 -2.25 12.35
N GLU A 32 6.02 -2.57 12.26
CA GLU A 32 6.91 -1.98 11.27
C GLU A 32 6.55 -2.44 9.85
N LEU A 33 6.20 -3.72 9.69
CA LEU A 33 5.72 -4.25 8.40
C LEU A 33 4.40 -3.61 7.97
N VAL A 34 3.46 -3.43 8.89
CA VAL A 34 2.19 -2.72 8.62
C VAL A 34 2.49 -1.28 8.20
N THR A 35 3.39 -0.59 8.90
CA THR A 35 3.78 0.79 8.57
C THR A 35 4.40 0.86 7.17
N ALA A 36 5.31 -0.05 6.84
CA ALA A 36 5.93 -0.12 5.52
C ALA A 36 4.89 -0.42 4.42
N LEU A 37 4.00 -1.39 4.62
CA LEU A 37 2.94 -1.74 3.66
C LEU A 37 1.95 -0.59 3.42
N ARG A 38 1.67 0.22 4.45
CA ARG A 38 0.81 1.41 4.33
C ARG A 38 1.47 2.56 3.56
N ALA A 39 2.80 2.59 3.50
CA ALA A 39 3.54 3.55 2.69
C ALA A 39 3.56 3.19 1.20
N LEU A 40 3.21 1.96 0.84
CA LEU A 40 3.19 1.48 -0.55
C LEU A 40 1.90 1.88 -1.27
N PRO A 41 1.96 2.08 -2.61
CA PRO A 41 0.76 2.15 -3.44
C PRO A 41 -0.10 0.90 -3.29
N TYR A 42 -1.42 1.08 -3.22
CA TYR A 42 -2.40 -0.01 -3.04
C TYR A 42 -2.15 -1.21 -3.97
N ARG A 43 -1.86 -0.95 -5.25
CA ARG A 43 -1.60 -2.01 -6.24
C ARG A 43 -0.40 -2.88 -5.88
N GLN A 44 0.67 -2.31 -5.35
CA GLN A 44 1.87 -3.07 -4.95
C GLN A 44 1.58 -3.91 -3.70
N THR A 45 0.88 -3.31 -2.72
CA THR A 45 0.40 -4.02 -1.52
C THR A 45 -0.49 -5.19 -1.89
N ALA A 46 -1.41 -5.03 -2.85
CA ALA A 46 -2.32 -6.10 -3.29
C ALA A 46 -1.57 -7.34 -3.82
N PHE A 47 -0.51 -7.16 -4.62
CA PHE A 47 0.31 -8.29 -5.10
C PHE A 47 0.99 -9.04 -3.95
N LEU A 48 1.58 -8.30 -3.00
CA LEU A 48 2.21 -8.88 -1.80
C LEU A 48 1.19 -9.62 -0.94
N MET A 49 0.03 -9.03 -0.67
CA MET A 49 -1.03 -9.66 0.13
C MET A 49 -1.57 -10.92 -0.53
N THR A 50 -1.79 -10.89 -1.85
CA THR A 50 -2.32 -12.05 -2.58
C THR A 50 -1.34 -13.23 -2.55
N ARG A 51 -0.04 -12.96 -2.72
CA ARG A 51 0.96 -14.03 -2.78
C ARG A 51 1.42 -14.49 -1.39
N LEU A 52 1.73 -13.56 -0.51
CA LEU A 52 2.44 -13.82 0.75
C LEU A 52 1.51 -14.01 1.94
N VAL A 53 0.35 -13.36 1.94
CA VAL A 53 -0.60 -13.45 3.07
C VAL A 53 -1.68 -14.50 2.81
N GLN A 54 -2.22 -14.54 1.60
CA GLN A 54 -3.22 -15.55 1.21
C GLN A 54 -2.60 -16.90 0.80
N ASP A 55 -1.26 -16.98 0.78
CA ASP A 55 -0.48 -18.18 0.47
C ASP A 55 -0.82 -18.86 -0.87
N ARG A 56 -1.31 -18.09 -1.85
CA ARG A 56 -1.62 -18.59 -3.18
C ARG A 56 -0.34 -18.91 -3.94
N SER A 57 -0.38 -19.89 -4.83
CA SER A 57 0.72 -20.10 -5.78
C SER A 57 0.86 -18.93 -6.75
N THR A 58 2.03 -18.80 -7.40
CA THR A 58 2.27 -17.80 -8.44
C THR A 58 1.25 -17.92 -9.59
N ARG A 59 0.92 -19.14 -10.01
CA ARG A 59 -0.04 -19.40 -11.10
C ARG A 59 -1.45 -18.95 -10.71
N GLU A 60 -1.90 -19.28 -9.51
CA GLU A 60 -3.24 -18.87 -9.03
C GLU A 60 -3.34 -17.35 -8.87
N SER A 61 -2.27 -16.72 -8.37
CA SER A 61 -2.22 -15.28 -8.20
C SER A 61 -2.22 -14.55 -9.54
N ALA A 62 -1.46 -15.03 -10.53
CA ALA A 62 -1.47 -14.49 -11.89
C ALA A 62 -2.86 -14.63 -12.55
N SER A 63 -3.48 -15.80 -12.40
CA SER A 63 -4.85 -16.06 -12.89
C SER A 63 -5.88 -15.14 -12.24
N PHE A 64 -5.75 -14.84 -10.94
CA PHE A 64 -6.66 -13.94 -10.22
C PHE A 64 -6.65 -12.51 -10.81
N TYR A 65 -5.47 -12.04 -11.26
CA TYR A 65 -5.32 -10.72 -11.87
C TYR A 65 -5.50 -10.72 -13.41
N GLY A 66 -5.73 -11.88 -14.02
CA GLY A 66 -5.87 -12.00 -15.48
C GLY A 66 -4.58 -11.68 -16.25
N ILE A 67 -3.41 -11.95 -15.65
CA ILE A 67 -2.09 -11.69 -16.25
C ILE A 67 -1.28 -12.99 -16.37
N THR A 68 -0.24 -12.96 -17.19
CA THR A 68 0.72 -14.07 -17.32
C THR A 68 1.51 -14.25 -16.02
N PRO A 69 1.91 -15.48 -15.65
CA PRO A 69 2.76 -15.75 -14.48
C PRO A 69 4.06 -14.92 -14.46
N GLU A 70 4.69 -14.71 -15.62
CA GLU A 70 5.93 -13.96 -15.76
C GLU A 70 5.73 -12.49 -15.38
N ALA A 71 4.70 -11.85 -15.96
CA ALA A 71 4.30 -10.48 -15.59
C ALA A 71 3.93 -10.36 -14.10
N PHE A 72 3.29 -11.38 -13.53
CA PHE A 72 3.01 -11.41 -12.09
C PHE A 72 4.31 -11.40 -11.28
N CYS A 73 5.30 -12.22 -11.64
CA CYS A 73 6.60 -12.24 -10.97
C CYS A 73 7.30 -10.88 -11.01
N VAL A 74 7.25 -10.17 -12.15
CA VAL A 74 7.83 -8.82 -12.28
C VAL A 74 7.10 -7.83 -11.37
N HIS A 75 5.77 -7.86 -11.33
CA HIS A 75 5.01 -7.01 -10.42
C HIS A 75 5.28 -7.33 -8.94
N LEU A 76 5.43 -8.62 -8.61
CA LEU A 76 5.80 -9.07 -7.28
C LEU A 76 7.20 -8.58 -6.89
N LEU A 77 8.17 -8.67 -7.80
CA LEU A 77 9.52 -8.13 -7.59
C LEU A 77 9.50 -6.65 -7.30
N ARG A 78 8.85 -5.85 -8.16
CA ARG A 78 8.75 -4.40 -7.97
C ARG A 78 8.11 -4.04 -6.64
N ALA A 79 7.07 -4.77 -6.23
CA ALA A 79 6.41 -4.59 -4.95
C ALA A 79 7.33 -4.99 -3.77
N GLY A 80 8.08 -6.09 -3.89
CA GLY A 80 9.06 -6.53 -2.90
C GLY A 80 10.20 -5.52 -2.72
N LEU A 81 10.77 -5.01 -3.81
CA LEU A 81 11.80 -3.97 -3.77
C LEU A 81 11.26 -2.66 -3.15
N ALA A 82 10.02 -2.27 -3.49
CA ALA A 82 9.36 -1.12 -2.88
C ALA A 82 9.16 -1.30 -1.37
N LEU A 83 8.74 -2.50 -0.93
CA LEU A 83 8.60 -2.84 0.47
C LEU A 83 9.96 -2.80 1.20
N THR A 84 11.00 -3.36 0.59
CA THR A 84 12.37 -3.30 1.14
C THR A 84 12.80 -1.85 1.33
N ARG A 85 12.63 -0.99 0.32
CA ARG A 85 12.99 0.43 0.43
C ARG A 85 12.19 1.17 1.51
N ALA A 86 10.91 0.84 1.68
CA ALA A 86 10.07 1.44 2.71
C ALA A 86 10.48 1.01 4.13
N ALA A 87 11.00 -0.21 4.29
CA ALA A 87 11.41 -0.76 5.57
C ALA A 87 12.89 -0.48 5.93
N ALA A 88 13.78 -0.47 4.94
CA ALA A 88 15.23 -0.30 5.12
C ALA A 88 15.90 0.28 3.86
N PRO A 89 16.58 1.45 3.94
CA PRO A 89 17.40 1.96 2.84
C PRO A 89 18.89 1.51 2.94
N PRO A 90 19.65 1.40 1.82
CA PRO A 90 19.27 1.44 0.41
C PRO A 90 19.32 0.06 -0.29
N GLY A 91 18.27 -0.27 -1.06
CA GLY A 91 18.25 -1.43 -1.96
C GLY A 91 18.64 -1.05 -3.39
N ARG A 92 19.43 -1.92 -4.07
CA ARG A 92 19.78 -1.76 -5.49
C ARG A 92 18.57 -2.05 -6.38
N GLU A 93 18.39 -1.24 -7.42
CA GLU A 93 17.42 -1.50 -8.49
C GLU A 93 18.07 -2.30 -9.63
N PRO A 94 17.30 -3.11 -10.37
CA PRO A 94 17.79 -3.74 -11.59
C PRO A 94 18.15 -2.66 -12.62
N GLU A 95 19.26 -2.85 -13.34
CA GLU A 95 19.79 -1.90 -14.32
C GLU A 95 19.00 -1.91 -15.63
N ASN A 96 18.35 -3.02 -15.96
CA ASN A 96 17.61 -3.19 -17.20
C ASN A 96 16.51 -4.26 -17.06
N ASP A 97 15.62 -4.30 -18.05
CA ASP A 97 14.47 -5.22 -18.09
C ASP A 97 14.90 -6.70 -18.06
N VAL A 98 16.04 -7.04 -18.65
CA VAL A 98 16.55 -8.43 -18.65
C VAL A 98 16.98 -8.86 -17.24
N GLU A 99 17.68 -7.99 -16.53
CA GLU A 99 18.05 -8.21 -15.13
C GLU A 99 16.79 -8.29 -14.26
N GLU A 100 15.81 -7.42 -14.49
CA GLU A 100 14.51 -7.45 -13.80
C GLU A 100 13.80 -8.79 -13.98
N ASP A 101 13.74 -9.33 -15.19
CA ASP A 101 13.13 -10.63 -15.47
C ASP A 101 13.87 -11.80 -14.81
N VAL A 102 15.20 -11.73 -14.73
CA VAL A 102 16.02 -12.72 -14.00
C VAL A 102 15.74 -12.64 -12.49
N TRP A 103 15.72 -11.43 -11.95
CA TRP A 103 15.45 -11.17 -10.53
C TRP A 103 14.04 -11.58 -10.14
N ALA A 104 13.06 -11.36 -11.02
CA ALA A 104 11.66 -11.72 -10.80
C ALA A 104 11.49 -13.24 -10.69
N ARG A 105 12.15 -13.99 -11.57
CA ARG A 105 12.18 -15.46 -11.52
C ARG A 105 12.91 -15.97 -10.28
N ALA A 106 14.07 -15.41 -9.96
CA ALA A 106 14.85 -15.78 -8.78
C ALA A 106 14.07 -15.54 -7.48
N LEU A 107 13.38 -14.40 -7.35
CA LEU A 107 12.52 -14.10 -6.21
C LEU A 107 11.38 -15.11 -6.10
N ALA A 108 10.66 -15.36 -7.20
CA ALA A 108 9.54 -16.31 -7.20
C ALA A 108 10.01 -17.71 -6.80
N GLU A 109 11.15 -18.16 -7.32
CA GLU A 109 11.74 -19.46 -6.99
C GLU A 109 12.18 -19.54 -5.53
N ALA A 110 12.78 -18.48 -4.98
CA ALA A 110 13.20 -18.40 -3.59
C ALA A 110 12.05 -18.36 -2.58
N LEU A 111 10.86 -17.94 -3.01
CA LEU A 111 9.65 -17.98 -2.19
C LEU A 111 8.98 -19.36 -2.20
N GLU A 112 9.18 -20.15 -3.26
CA GLU A 112 8.70 -21.54 -3.34
C GLU A 112 9.67 -22.53 -2.70
N ARG A 113 10.99 -22.31 -2.86
CA ARG A 113 12.04 -23.20 -2.35
C ARG A 113 13.06 -22.42 -1.54
N GLU A 114 13.21 -22.78 -0.27
CA GLU A 114 14.08 -22.07 0.66
C GLU A 114 15.56 -22.05 0.23
N THR A 115 16.00 -23.11 -0.47
CA THR A 115 17.39 -23.34 -0.90
C THR A 115 17.74 -22.76 -2.27
N ALA A 116 16.83 -22.03 -2.92
CA ALA A 116 17.11 -21.44 -4.23
C ALA A 116 18.24 -20.41 -4.14
N ALA A 117 19.09 -20.36 -5.18
CA ALA A 117 20.14 -19.36 -5.28
C ALA A 117 19.52 -17.99 -5.59
N VAL A 118 19.89 -16.98 -4.79
CA VAL A 118 19.38 -15.62 -4.91
C VAL A 118 20.55 -14.67 -5.17
N PRO A 119 20.43 -13.72 -6.13
CA PRO A 119 21.39 -12.63 -6.29
C PRO A 119 21.58 -11.88 -4.96
N GLY A 120 22.81 -11.54 -4.59
CA GLY A 120 23.09 -10.88 -3.29
C GLY A 120 22.30 -9.58 -3.07
N ALA A 121 21.97 -8.87 -4.15
CA ALA A 121 21.13 -7.66 -4.12
C ALA A 121 19.67 -7.91 -3.70
N LEU A 122 19.18 -9.15 -3.81
CA LEU A 122 17.80 -9.55 -3.46
C LEU A 122 17.69 -10.24 -2.09
N THR A 123 18.80 -10.51 -1.41
CA THR A 123 18.81 -11.25 -0.14
C THR A 123 17.87 -10.62 0.89
N GLU A 124 17.97 -9.31 1.07
CA GLU A 124 17.12 -8.54 2.00
C GLU A 124 15.65 -8.59 1.58
N THR A 125 15.37 -8.49 0.27
CA THR A 125 14.01 -8.56 -0.25
C THR A 125 13.38 -9.93 -0.05
N VAL A 126 14.14 -11.02 -0.25
CA VAL A 126 13.68 -12.39 0.00
C VAL A 126 13.44 -12.61 1.49
N ALA A 127 14.37 -12.18 2.35
CA ALA A 127 14.23 -12.26 3.80
C ALA A 127 12.97 -11.54 4.29
N LEU A 128 12.74 -10.32 3.80
CA LEU A 128 11.57 -9.52 4.12
C LEU A 128 10.26 -10.14 3.64
N CYS A 129 10.23 -10.67 2.40
CA CYS A 129 9.04 -11.33 1.87
C CYS A 129 8.71 -12.61 2.65
N ARG A 130 9.72 -13.39 3.06
CA ARG A 130 9.53 -14.57 3.92
C ARG A 130 9.04 -14.18 5.31
N ARG A 131 9.59 -13.11 5.88
CA ARG A 131 9.13 -12.55 7.16
C ARG A 131 7.67 -12.12 7.10
N LEU A 132 7.28 -11.42 6.03
CA LEU A 132 5.89 -11.03 5.78
C LEU A 132 4.98 -12.25 5.62
N ARG A 133 5.42 -13.31 4.91
CA ARG A 133 4.66 -14.57 4.80
C ARG A 133 4.47 -15.24 6.16
N ALA A 134 5.52 -15.28 6.98
CA ALA A 134 5.46 -15.88 8.32
C ALA A 134 4.49 -15.13 9.25
N LEU A 135 4.45 -13.80 9.19
CA LEU A 135 3.55 -12.95 9.98
C LEU A 135 2.22 -12.62 9.27
N GLY A 136 1.94 -13.24 8.12
CA GLY A 136 0.93 -12.75 7.18
C GLY A 136 -0.46 -12.59 7.80
N ARG A 137 -0.88 -13.53 8.65
CA ARG A 137 -2.19 -13.47 9.34
C ARG A 137 -2.26 -12.31 10.34
N GLU A 138 -1.19 -12.07 11.09
CA GLU A 138 -1.12 -10.98 12.05
C GLU A 138 -1.09 -9.62 11.35
N VAL A 139 -0.32 -9.51 10.26
CA VAL A 139 -0.25 -8.30 9.43
C VAL A 139 -1.61 -8.00 8.79
N ALA A 140 -2.30 -9.02 8.26
CA ALA A 140 -3.65 -8.86 7.71
C ALA A 140 -4.65 -8.37 8.76
N ALA A 141 -4.68 -9.03 9.93
CA ALA A 141 -5.55 -8.64 11.03
C ALA A 141 -5.26 -7.21 11.53
N ALA A 142 -3.98 -6.82 11.59
CA ALA A 142 -3.57 -5.48 12.00
C ALA A 142 -3.95 -4.41 10.95
N LEU A 143 -3.84 -4.72 9.65
CA LEU A 143 -4.30 -3.83 8.58
C LEU A 143 -5.83 -3.66 8.63
N GLU A 144 -6.59 -4.75 8.76
CA GLU A 144 -8.05 -4.70 8.90
C GLU A 144 -8.48 -3.93 10.16
N ALA A 145 -7.81 -4.13 11.29
CA ALA A 145 -8.09 -3.38 12.52
C ALA A 145 -7.84 -1.88 12.33
N ALA A 146 -6.73 -1.52 11.68
CA ALA A 146 -6.41 -0.13 11.38
C ALA A 146 -7.37 0.53 10.38
N GLU A 147 -7.96 -0.24 9.45
CA GLU A 147 -9.05 0.23 8.58
C GLU A 147 -10.33 0.48 9.38
N ARG A 148 -10.72 -0.46 10.26
CA ARG A 148 -11.89 -0.28 11.14
C ARG A 148 -11.75 0.92 12.07
N GLU A 149 -10.57 1.17 12.63
CA GLU A 149 -10.31 2.35 13.46
C GLU A 149 -10.44 3.67 12.67
N GLN A 150 -10.11 3.66 11.37
CA GLN A 150 -10.30 4.83 10.50
C GLN A 150 -11.78 5.04 10.16
N GLU A 151 -12.53 3.97 9.93
CA GLU A 151 -13.99 4.02 9.73
C GLU A 151 -14.74 4.47 10.99
N GLU A 152 -14.24 4.09 12.17
CA GLU A 152 -14.79 4.53 13.46
C GLU A 152 -14.35 5.94 13.87
N SER A 153 -13.38 6.53 13.16
CA SER A 153 -12.80 7.83 13.45
C SER A 153 -13.86 8.95 13.38
N PRO A 154 -13.94 9.82 14.41
CA PRO A 154 -15.02 10.80 14.57
C PRO A 154 -15.11 11.86 13.46
N LYS A 155 -14.07 12.00 12.62
CA LYS A 155 -14.07 12.94 11.49
C LYS A 155 -15.06 12.55 10.40
N GLY A 156 -15.17 11.26 10.05
CA GLY A 156 -16.16 10.80 9.06
C GLY A 156 -17.59 10.93 9.58
N LYS A 157 -17.80 10.67 10.88
CA LYS A 157 -19.10 10.85 11.54
C LYS A 157 -19.55 12.31 11.54
N GLN A 158 -18.63 13.28 11.67
CA GLN A 158 -18.97 14.71 11.59
C GLN A 158 -19.42 15.12 10.19
N GLU A 159 -18.73 14.68 9.14
CA GLU A 159 -19.11 14.99 7.76
C GLU A 159 -20.45 14.37 7.38
N ASP A 160 -20.70 13.12 7.79
CA ASP A 160 -21.99 12.46 7.56
C ASP A 160 -23.12 13.13 8.36
N TRP A 161 -22.85 13.58 9.58
CA TRP A 161 -23.84 14.30 10.39
C TRP A 161 -24.15 15.68 9.82
N LEU A 162 -23.13 16.41 9.34
CA LEU A 162 -23.29 17.67 8.60
C LEU A 162 -24.06 17.48 7.30
N ARG A 163 -23.77 16.41 6.54
CA ARG A 163 -24.51 16.08 5.32
C ARG A 163 -25.98 15.78 5.63
N LYS A 164 -26.26 15.01 6.69
CA LYS A 164 -27.64 14.74 7.14
C LYS A 164 -28.37 16.01 7.58
N LEU A 165 -27.69 16.91 8.30
CA LEU A 165 -28.24 18.21 8.69
C LEU A 165 -28.55 19.10 7.48
N ALA A 166 -27.65 19.15 6.50
CA ALA A 166 -27.86 19.90 5.27
C ALA A 166 -29.08 19.38 4.50
N VAL A 167 -29.21 18.05 4.36
CA VAL A 167 -30.39 17.44 3.72
C VAL A 167 -31.68 17.75 4.49
N ALA A 168 -31.65 17.62 5.82
CA ALA A 168 -32.82 17.94 6.65
C ALA A 168 -33.21 19.43 6.55
N ALA A 169 -32.25 20.34 6.57
CA ALA A 169 -32.48 21.77 6.39
C ALA A 169 -33.08 22.06 5.02
N LEU A 170 -32.59 21.41 3.96
CA LEU A 170 -33.13 21.57 2.61
C LEU A 170 -34.57 21.06 2.52
N LEU A 171 -34.88 19.91 3.13
CA LEU A 171 -36.24 19.38 3.19
C LEU A 171 -37.19 20.29 3.97
N VAL A 172 -36.76 20.81 5.13
CA VAL A 172 -37.53 21.76 5.94
C VAL A 172 -37.76 23.05 5.17
N LEU A 173 -36.74 23.58 4.48
CA LEU A 173 -36.87 24.78 3.65
C LEU A 173 -37.84 24.53 2.49
N THR A 174 -37.77 23.37 1.84
CA THR A 174 -38.65 23.00 0.73
C THR A 174 -40.10 22.86 1.22
N ALA A 175 -40.32 22.18 2.35
CA ALA A 175 -41.64 22.06 2.96
C ALA A 175 -42.19 23.41 3.44
N PHE A 176 -41.34 24.25 4.03
CA PHE A 176 -41.70 25.60 4.45
C PHE A 176 -42.08 26.48 3.25
N LEU A 177 -41.31 26.44 2.16
CA LEU A 177 -41.62 27.16 0.93
C LEU A 177 -42.89 26.62 0.27
N TYR A 178 -43.13 25.31 0.31
CA TYR A 178 -44.37 24.73 -0.20
C TYR A 178 -45.59 25.19 0.62
N CYS A 179 -45.50 25.19 1.94
CA CYS A 179 -46.58 25.61 2.83
C CYS A 179 -46.80 27.14 2.83
N ASN A 180 -45.75 27.94 2.64
CA ASN A 180 -45.83 29.40 2.53
C ASN A 180 -45.98 29.90 1.08
N ARG A 181 -46.12 29.00 0.11
CA ARG A 181 -46.51 29.39 -1.24
C ARG A 181 -47.99 29.78 -1.20
N THR A 182 -48.26 31.04 -0.89
CA THR A 182 -49.54 31.68 -1.15
C THR A 182 -49.86 31.49 -2.63
N GLU A 183 -51.01 30.89 -2.92
CA GLU A 183 -51.51 30.53 -4.24
C GLU A 183 -51.23 31.62 -5.28
N GLU A 184 -50.18 31.44 -6.08
CA GLU A 184 -50.12 32.09 -7.38
C GLU A 184 -51.17 31.37 -8.25
N ALA A 185 -52.22 32.11 -8.57
CA ALA A 185 -53.39 31.67 -9.33
C ALA A 185 -52.99 30.79 -10.52
N PRO A 186 -53.74 29.69 -10.80
CA PRO A 186 -53.39 28.77 -11.86
C PRO A 186 -53.38 29.51 -13.20
N GLU A 187 -52.26 29.43 -13.92
CA GLU A 187 -52.15 29.92 -15.29
C GLU A 187 -53.34 29.42 -16.09
N ARG A 188 -54.13 30.39 -16.57
CA ARG A 188 -55.27 30.22 -17.45
C ARG A 188 -54.87 29.29 -18.58
N ARG A 189 -55.42 28.06 -18.60
CA ARG A 189 -55.43 27.21 -19.79
C ARG A 189 -55.97 28.03 -20.95
N VAL A 190 -55.10 28.43 -21.87
CA VAL A 190 -55.51 28.97 -23.16
C VAL A 190 -56.12 27.79 -23.93
N GLN A 191 -57.45 27.70 -23.94
CA GLN A 191 -58.15 26.85 -24.90
C GLN A 191 -57.97 27.46 -26.29
N PRO A 192 -57.39 26.74 -27.26
CA PRO A 192 -57.49 27.17 -28.65
C PRO A 192 -58.94 27.00 -29.10
N ARG A 193 -59.54 28.13 -29.49
CA ARG A 193 -60.87 28.24 -30.08
C ARG A 193 -61.03 27.22 -31.22
N ALA A 194 -62.17 26.52 -31.20
CA ALA A 194 -62.66 25.75 -32.32
C ALA A 194 -62.66 26.61 -33.61
N MET A 195 -61.99 26.11 -34.65
CA MET A 195 -62.29 26.53 -36.03
C MET A 195 -63.39 25.63 -36.55
N GLU A 196 -64.59 26.18 -36.72
CA GLU A 196 -65.58 25.69 -37.68
C GLU A 196 -65.46 26.51 -38.97
N ARG A 197 -65.44 25.76 -40.09
CA ARG A 197 -65.60 26.15 -41.51
C ARG A 197 -64.40 26.70 -42.26
#